data_AF-A0A1H4Y5B9-F1
#
_entry.id   AF-A0A1H4Y5B9-F1
#
_cell.length_a   1.000
_cell.length_b   1.000
_cell.length_c   1.000
_cell.angle_alpha   90.00
_cell.angle_beta   90.00
_cell.angle_gamma   90.00
#
_symmetry.space_group_name_H-M   'P 1'
#
loop_
_entity.id
_entity.type
_entity.pdbx_description
1 polymer ?
#
loop_
_entity_poly.entity_id
_entity_poly.type
_entity_poly.pdbx_seq_one_letter_code
_entity_poly.pdbx_strand_id
1 'polypeptide(L)'
;MRAEKSEEREPDGTARRRKWIRRVPAGVVGVAAVSLISLTVSPVNAEPDSRAKPPRGRNPLPAPPQIRDLDFLLGSYTCEYTPPPGGTAAVLKLTTRRAMGGHYFYTDATLEPGNVVGRSTFGWNPVDGKFINQYHDNWGSSGNYISSGWKDGHLIFKGPLTQVITPNATGQTSGVKLDLMDDYQVLGRGHFKNSTSFTFPDGSTLHGSYDCRRQ
;
A
#
# COMPACT_ATOMS: atom_id res chain seq x y z
N MET A 1 42.07 -45.13 -5.68
CA MET A 1 43.16 -45.11 -4.68
C MET A 1 43.17 -43.74 -3.99
N ARG A 2 43.61 -43.71 -2.74
CA ARG A 2 43.37 -42.70 -1.68
C ARG A 2 44.59 -41.77 -1.48
N ALA A 3 44.36 -40.64 -0.77
CA ALA A 3 45.28 -39.70 -0.05
C ALA A 3 45.87 -38.51 -0.87
N GLU A 4 45.57 -37.23 -0.54
CA GLU A 4 46.14 -36.30 0.50
C GLU A 4 47.60 -35.86 0.21
N LYS A 5 48.13 -34.61 0.36
CA LYS A 5 47.86 -33.42 1.21
C LYS A 5 48.77 -32.21 0.80
N SER A 6 48.37 -30.95 1.12
CA SER A 6 49.13 -29.78 1.72
C SER A 6 50.43 -29.22 1.03
N GLU A 7 50.86 -27.93 0.99
CA GLU A 7 50.51 -26.58 1.53
C GLU A 7 51.32 -25.47 0.78
N GLU A 8 50.88 -24.19 0.87
CA GLU A 8 51.60 -22.87 0.87
C GLU A 8 52.70 -22.52 -0.18
N ARG A 9 52.89 -21.30 -0.73
CA ARG A 9 52.85 -19.91 -0.19
C ARG A 9 52.94 -18.85 -1.33
N GLU A 10 52.58 -17.62 -0.95
CA GLU A 10 52.49 -16.29 -1.63
C GLU A 10 53.15 -15.96 -3.00
N PRO A 11 52.54 -15.02 -3.77
CA PRO A 11 53.16 -14.41 -4.95
C PRO A 11 53.95 -13.12 -4.64
N ASP A 12 55.07 -13.01 -5.34
CA ASP A 12 56.09 -11.97 -5.31
C ASP A 12 55.85 -10.84 -6.34
N GLY A 13 56.30 -9.62 -5.99
CA GLY A 13 56.63 -8.50 -6.91
C GLY A 13 55.48 -7.72 -7.57
N THR A 14 55.47 -6.38 -7.71
CA THR A 14 56.56 -5.40 -7.75
C THR A 14 56.05 -3.95 -7.63
N ALA A 15 56.97 -3.07 -7.21
CA ALA A 15 56.92 -1.61 -6.98
C ALA A 15 56.35 -0.74 -8.15
N ARG A 16 56.02 0.56 -8.03
CA ARG A 16 56.89 1.69 -7.62
C ARG A 16 56.12 3.04 -7.65
N ARG A 17 56.45 3.94 -6.71
CA ARG A 17 56.05 5.36 -6.64
C ARG A 17 56.49 6.19 -7.86
N ARG A 18 55.71 7.21 -8.29
CA ARG A 18 55.96 8.66 -8.03
C ARG A 18 54.97 9.60 -8.77
N LYS A 19 54.64 10.68 -8.06
CA LYS A 19 53.92 11.91 -8.45
C LYS A 19 54.34 12.52 -9.79
N TRP A 20 53.36 13.06 -10.52
CA TRP A 20 53.50 14.28 -11.30
C TRP A 20 52.29 15.21 -11.11
N ILE A 21 52.58 16.50 -10.96
CA ILE A 21 51.64 17.62 -10.78
C ILE A 21 51.36 18.23 -12.16
N ARG A 22 50.13 18.66 -12.44
CA ARG A 22 49.84 19.83 -13.29
C ARG A 22 48.55 20.52 -12.84
N ARG A 23 48.61 21.87 -12.77
CA ARG A 23 47.57 22.83 -12.35
C ARG A 23 46.62 23.17 -13.51
N VAL A 24 45.35 23.53 -13.26
CA VAL A 24 44.65 24.87 -13.39
C VAL A 24 43.25 24.56 -14.03
N PRO A 25 42.11 25.31 -13.89
CA PRO A 25 41.84 26.60 -13.22
C PRO A 25 40.74 26.61 -12.15
N ALA A 26 40.71 27.73 -11.44
CA ALA A 26 39.62 28.20 -10.60
C ALA A 26 38.30 28.33 -11.41
N GLY A 27 37.27 27.64 -10.93
CA GLY A 27 35.87 27.84 -11.30
C GLY A 27 35.08 27.96 -9.99
N VAL A 28 34.36 29.07 -9.87
CA VAL A 28 33.59 29.48 -8.70
C VAL A 28 32.63 28.37 -8.27
N VAL A 29 32.90 27.74 -7.13
CA VAL A 29 31.89 26.97 -6.39
C VAL A 29 31.26 27.93 -5.40
N GLY A 30 30.11 28.49 -5.77
CA GLY A 30 29.20 29.11 -4.82
C GLY A 30 28.69 28.02 -3.88
N VAL A 31 29.40 27.79 -2.78
CA VAL A 31 28.88 27.02 -1.66
C VAL A 31 27.82 27.88 -1.02
N ALA A 32 26.55 27.56 -1.28
CA ALA A 32 25.47 28.03 -0.43
C ALA A 32 25.77 27.51 0.97
N ALA A 33 26.19 28.42 1.86
CA ALA A 33 26.35 28.16 3.26
C ALA A 33 24.97 27.77 3.81
N VAL A 34 24.73 26.47 3.97
CA VAL A 34 23.65 25.99 4.83
C VAL A 34 24.10 26.31 6.24
N SER A 35 23.62 27.44 6.76
CA SER A 35 23.70 27.76 8.19
C SER A 35 22.97 26.65 8.94
N LEU A 36 23.74 25.67 9.42
CA LEU A 36 23.30 24.74 10.44
C LEU A 36 23.05 25.57 11.71
N ILE A 37 21.80 25.93 11.92
CA ILE A 37 21.33 26.36 13.24
C ILE A 37 21.44 25.12 14.11
N SER A 38 22.50 25.04 14.91
CA SER A 38 22.67 24.06 15.98
C SER A 38 21.56 24.27 17.00
N LEU A 39 20.44 23.55 16.84
CA LEU A 39 19.46 23.40 17.90
C LEU A 39 20.10 22.51 18.97
N THR A 40 20.60 23.14 20.04
CA THR A 40 20.93 22.43 21.27
C THR A 40 19.62 21.90 21.86
N VAL A 41 19.26 20.67 21.53
CA VAL A 41 18.18 19.97 22.22
C VAL A 41 18.77 19.48 23.53
N SER A 42 18.57 20.25 24.61
CA SER A 42 18.79 19.72 25.95
C SER A 42 17.88 18.49 26.12
N PRO A 43 18.39 17.34 26.60
CA PRO A 43 17.52 16.23 26.95
C PRO A 43 16.68 16.65 28.15
N VAL A 44 15.46 17.08 27.89
CA VAL A 44 14.45 17.23 28.93
C VAL A 44 14.08 15.81 29.37
N ASN A 45 14.69 15.34 30.45
CA ASN A 45 14.11 14.30 31.30
C ASN A 45 12.85 14.90 31.94
N ALA A 46 11.78 15.03 31.16
CA ALA A 46 10.44 15.19 31.69
C ALA A 46 9.89 13.80 31.91
N GLU A 47 9.72 13.43 33.18
CA GLU A 47 8.72 12.44 33.56
C GLU A 47 7.41 12.75 32.81
N PRO A 48 6.70 11.75 32.25
CA PRO A 48 5.45 12.03 31.58
C PRO A 48 4.47 12.60 32.61
N ASP A 49 4.23 13.90 32.52
CA ASP A 49 3.20 14.59 33.28
C ASP A 49 1.84 14.03 32.84
N SER A 50 1.42 13.00 33.56
CA SER A 50 0.19 12.23 33.31
C SER A 50 -1.09 13.02 33.63
N ARG A 51 -0.99 14.34 33.88
CA ARG A 51 -2.13 15.20 34.23
C ARG A 51 -2.37 16.36 33.27
N ALA A 52 -1.52 16.60 32.28
CA ALA A 52 -1.79 17.59 31.25
C ALA A 52 -2.81 17.02 30.24
N LYS A 53 -4.10 17.28 30.50
CA LYS A 53 -5.16 17.05 29.52
C LYS A 53 -4.79 17.82 28.25
N PRO A 54 -4.78 17.20 27.05
CA PRO A 54 -4.47 17.91 25.81
C PRO A 54 -5.34 19.17 25.73
N PRO A 55 -4.78 20.32 25.33
CA PRO A 55 -5.58 21.52 25.17
C PRO A 55 -6.80 21.17 24.30
N ARG A 56 -8.01 21.42 24.83
CA ARG A 56 -9.28 21.28 24.09
C ARG A 56 -9.32 22.38 23.03
N GLY A 57 -8.50 22.21 22.00
CA GLY A 57 -8.25 23.18 20.95
C GLY A 57 -8.89 22.70 19.65
N ARG A 58 -9.88 23.48 19.20
CA ARG A 58 -10.54 23.48 17.89
C ARG A 58 -11.48 22.29 17.62
N ASN A 59 -12.63 22.63 17.06
CA ASN A 59 -13.53 21.67 16.44
C ASN A 59 -12.72 20.75 15.52
N PRO A 60 -12.99 19.43 15.50
CA PRO A 60 -12.33 18.53 14.58
C PRO A 60 -12.45 19.06 13.16
N LEU A 61 -11.36 19.00 12.39
CA LEU A 61 -11.39 19.40 10.99
C LEU A 61 -12.47 18.57 10.27
N PRO A 62 -13.32 19.19 9.43
CA PRO A 62 -14.29 18.45 8.64
C PRO A 62 -13.57 17.47 7.71
N ALA A 63 -14.22 16.35 7.42
CA ALA A 63 -13.71 15.40 6.43
C ALA A 63 -13.58 16.07 5.05
N PRO A 64 -12.57 15.70 4.25
CA PRO A 64 -12.44 16.19 2.88
C PRO A 64 -13.73 15.92 2.09
N PRO A 65 -14.29 16.91 1.38
CA PRO A 65 -15.56 16.73 0.67
C PRO A 65 -15.51 15.59 -0.37
N GLN A 66 -14.34 15.32 -0.95
CA GLN A 66 -14.11 14.27 -1.93
C GLN A 66 -14.45 12.87 -1.40
N ILE A 67 -14.31 12.63 -0.09
CA ILE A 67 -14.63 11.31 0.49
C ILE A 67 -16.11 10.93 0.30
N ARG A 68 -16.98 11.92 0.05
CA ARG A 68 -18.42 11.69 -0.20
C ARG A 68 -18.67 11.00 -1.54
N ASP A 69 -17.73 11.06 -2.47
CA ASP A 69 -17.80 10.33 -3.74
C ASP A 69 -17.74 8.81 -3.55
N LEU A 70 -17.32 8.35 -2.35
CA LEU A 70 -17.32 6.96 -1.95
C LEU A 70 -18.57 6.53 -1.17
N ASP A 71 -19.55 7.43 -0.97
CA ASP A 71 -20.75 7.15 -0.17
C ASP A 71 -21.55 5.95 -0.70
N PHE A 72 -21.40 5.60 -1.99
CA PHE A 72 -22.00 4.40 -2.57
C PHE A 72 -21.53 3.11 -1.89
N LEU A 73 -20.34 3.08 -1.29
CA LEU A 73 -19.82 1.92 -0.56
C LEU A 73 -20.51 1.72 0.80
N LEU A 74 -21.17 2.73 1.36
CA LEU A 74 -21.68 2.70 2.75
C LEU A 74 -22.79 1.67 2.96
N GLY A 75 -22.71 0.96 4.08
CA GLY A 75 -23.66 -0.08 4.47
C GLY A 75 -23.16 -1.48 4.11
N SER A 76 -24.08 -2.44 4.11
CA SER A 76 -23.76 -3.84 3.87
C SER A 76 -24.16 -4.28 2.47
N TYR A 77 -23.29 -5.04 1.81
CA TYR A 77 -23.46 -5.52 0.44
C TYR A 77 -23.19 -7.01 0.35
N THR A 78 -23.90 -7.68 -0.55
CA THR A 78 -23.53 -8.97 -1.10
C THR A 78 -23.06 -8.80 -2.52
N CYS A 79 -21.87 -9.31 -2.81
CA CYS A 79 -21.23 -9.22 -4.11
C CYS A 79 -21.03 -10.61 -4.68
N GLU A 80 -21.68 -10.89 -5.80
CA GLU A 80 -21.48 -12.13 -6.55
C GLU A 80 -20.17 -12.00 -7.35
N TYR A 81 -19.21 -12.89 -7.10
CA TYR A 81 -17.94 -12.90 -7.81
C TYR A 81 -18.01 -13.82 -9.02
N THR A 82 -17.75 -13.23 -10.19
CA THR A 82 -17.48 -13.96 -11.43
C THR A 82 -15.96 -14.07 -11.58
N PRO A 83 -15.37 -15.25 -11.40
CA PRO A 83 -13.93 -15.44 -11.47
C PRO A 83 -13.41 -15.44 -12.92
N PRO A 84 -12.09 -15.28 -13.12
CA PRO A 84 -11.46 -15.61 -14.39
C PRO A 84 -11.68 -17.09 -14.76
N PRO A 85 -11.48 -17.48 -16.04
CA PRO A 85 -11.55 -18.87 -16.48
C PRO A 85 -10.71 -19.79 -15.58
N GLY A 86 -11.31 -20.88 -15.11
CA GLY A 86 -10.68 -21.84 -14.20
C GLY A 86 -10.74 -21.47 -12.71
N GLY A 87 -11.25 -20.29 -12.35
CA GLY A 87 -11.49 -19.91 -10.97
C GLY A 87 -12.85 -20.38 -10.44
N THR A 88 -13.00 -20.34 -9.12
CA THR A 88 -14.22 -20.76 -8.41
C THR A 88 -15.12 -19.56 -8.13
N ALA A 89 -16.42 -19.72 -8.36
CA ALA A 89 -17.40 -18.71 -7.97
C ALA A 89 -17.34 -18.49 -6.44
N ALA A 90 -17.52 -17.25 -6.04
CA ALA A 90 -17.48 -16.87 -4.63
C ALA A 90 -18.50 -15.76 -4.35
N VAL A 91 -18.83 -15.59 -3.08
CA VAL A 91 -19.67 -14.50 -2.60
C VAL A 91 -18.84 -13.68 -1.63
N LEU A 92 -18.77 -12.38 -1.89
CA LEU A 92 -18.10 -11.42 -1.02
C LEU A 92 -19.15 -10.62 -0.25
N LYS A 93 -19.11 -10.71 1.07
CA LYS A 93 -19.94 -9.91 1.98
C LYS A 93 -19.14 -8.71 2.43
N LEU A 94 -19.65 -7.51 2.18
CA LEU A 94 -18.99 -6.26 2.56
C LEU A 94 -19.82 -5.52 3.60
N THR A 95 -19.16 -4.86 4.55
CA THR A 95 -19.79 -3.86 5.43
C THR A 95 -18.88 -2.65 5.56
N THR A 96 -19.35 -1.51 5.09
CA THR A 96 -18.60 -0.26 5.07
C THR A 96 -19.16 0.76 6.04
N ARG A 97 -18.28 1.36 6.82
CA ARG A 97 -18.60 2.45 7.75
C ARG A 97 -17.60 3.58 7.64
N ARG A 98 -18.04 4.79 8.01
CA ARG A 98 -17.14 5.92 8.21
C ARG A 98 -16.23 5.66 9.42
N ALA A 99 -15.00 6.14 9.34
CA ALA A 99 -13.98 6.05 10.36
C ALA A 99 -13.27 7.40 10.52
N MET A 100 -12.59 7.60 11.66
CA MET A 100 -11.81 8.80 11.96
C MET A 100 -12.57 10.11 11.68
N GLY A 101 -13.80 10.24 12.21
CA GLY A 101 -14.62 11.45 12.00
C GLY A 101 -15.10 11.66 10.56
N GLY A 102 -15.11 10.61 9.74
CA GLY A 102 -15.55 10.67 8.33
C GLY A 102 -14.43 10.86 7.32
N HIS A 103 -13.17 11.00 7.77
CA HIS A 103 -12.01 11.16 6.90
C HIS A 103 -11.65 9.87 6.13
N TYR A 104 -12.11 8.72 6.62
CA TYR A 104 -11.85 7.41 6.03
C TYR A 104 -13.08 6.53 6.05
N PHE A 105 -13.08 5.51 5.20
CA PHE A 105 -14.08 4.45 5.18
C PHE A 105 -13.37 3.13 5.47
N TYR A 106 -13.88 2.37 6.44
CA TYR A 106 -13.44 1.01 6.67
C TYR A 106 -14.48 0.07 6.09
N THR A 107 -14.03 -0.77 5.17
CA THR A 107 -14.83 -1.83 4.55
C THR A 107 -14.32 -3.17 5.05
N ASP A 108 -15.12 -3.83 5.87
CA ASP A 108 -14.89 -5.22 6.29
C ASP A 108 -15.45 -6.15 5.24
N ALA A 109 -14.68 -7.18 4.89
CA ALA A 109 -14.97 -8.11 3.82
C ALA A 109 -14.87 -9.56 4.30
N THR A 110 -15.78 -10.42 3.87
CA THR A 110 -15.70 -11.87 4.06
C THR A 110 -16.00 -12.58 2.75
N LEU A 111 -15.09 -13.46 2.30
CA LEU A 111 -15.23 -14.21 1.07
C LEU A 111 -15.62 -15.68 1.35
N GLU A 112 -16.65 -16.16 0.67
CA GLU A 112 -17.21 -17.51 0.79
C GLU A 112 -17.21 -18.19 -0.59
N PRO A 113 -16.83 -19.49 -0.73
CA PRO A 113 -16.21 -20.34 0.28
C PRO A 113 -14.71 -20.02 0.41
N GLY A 114 -14.21 -19.84 1.63
CA GLY A 114 -12.77 -19.56 1.81
C GLY A 114 -12.39 -18.97 3.17
N ASN A 115 -13.37 -18.42 3.91
CA ASN A 115 -13.14 -17.79 5.22
C ASN A 115 -12.04 -16.72 5.19
N VAL A 116 -11.80 -16.10 4.02
CA VAL A 116 -10.91 -14.95 3.92
C VAL A 116 -11.66 -13.77 4.53
N VAL A 117 -11.05 -13.14 5.53
CA VAL A 117 -11.57 -11.95 6.18
C VAL A 117 -10.59 -10.83 5.93
N GLY A 118 -11.04 -9.81 5.19
CA GLY A 118 -10.23 -8.68 4.79
C GLY A 118 -10.79 -7.36 5.28
N ARG A 119 -9.94 -6.33 5.30
CA ARG A 119 -10.36 -4.95 5.49
C ARG A 119 -9.67 -4.06 4.47
N SER A 120 -10.48 -3.23 3.84
CA SER A 120 -10.02 -2.11 3.01
C SER A 120 -10.26 -0.79 3.73
N THR A 121 -9.27 0.10 3.68
CA THR A 121 -9.35 1.47 4.19
C THR A 121 -9.28 2.45 3.05
N PHE A 122 -10.39 3.14 2.77
CA PHE A 122 -10.44 4.18 1.74
C PHE A 122 -10.30 5.56 2.35
N GLY A 123 -9.57 6.45 1.68
CA GLY A 123 -9.32 7.82 2.12
C GLY A 123 -9.09 8.79 0.97
N TRP A 124 -8.95 10.06 1.30
CA TRP A 124 -8.49 11.10 0.38
C TRP A 124 -7.13 11.62 0.82
N ASN A 125 -6.15 11.58 -0.09
CA ASN A 125 -4.85 12.20 0.10
C ASN A 125 -4.92 13.65 -0.44
N PRO A 126 -4.91 14.67 0.44
CA PRO A 126 -5.02 16.06 0.02
C PRO A 126 -3.73 16.63 -0.59
N VAL A 127 -2.58 15.97 -0.40
CA VAL A 127 -1.30 16.41 -0.97
C VAL A 127 -1.26 16.08 -2.46
N ASP A 128 -1.60 14.84 -2.80
CA ASP A 128 -1.55 14.36 -4.19
C ASP A 128 -2.86 14.58 -4.95
N GLY A 129 -3.95 14.93 -4.24
CA GLY A 129 -5.27 15.07 -4.83
C GLY A 129 -5.81 13.74 -5.36
N LYS A 130 -5.66 12.65 -4.58
CA LYS A 130 -6.04 11.29 -4.99
C LYS A 130 -6.78 10.54 -3.90
N PHE A 131 -7.66 9.63 -4.29
CA PHE A 131 -8.14 8.61 -3.36
C PHE A 131 -7.05 7.58 -3.11
N ILE A 132 -7.05 7.04 -1.90
CA ILE A 132 -6.17 5.97 -1.44
C ILE A 132 -7.01 4.79 -0.95
N ASN A 133 -6.55 3.58 -1.18
CA ASN A 133 -7.08 2.36 -0.59
C ASN A 133 -5.92 1.52 -0.03
N GLN A 134 -6.07 1.03 1.19
CA GLN A 134 -5.15 0.07 1.81
C GLN A 134 -5.90 -1.19 2.19
N TYR A 135 -5.43 -2.34 1.70
CA TYR A 135 -6.04 -3.64 1.93
C TYR A 135 -5.14 -4.55 2.76
N HIS A 136 -5.75 -5.34 3.64
CA HIS A 136 -5.12 -6.48 4.32
C HIS A 136 -6.15 -7.58 4.60
N ASP A 137 -5.71 -8.84 4.67
CA ASP A 137 -6.54 -9.97 5.07
C ASP A 137 -5.90 -10.86 6.16
N ASN A 138 -6.71 -11.81 6.65
CA ASN A 138 -6.30 -12.80 7.65
C ASN A 138 -5.32 -13.87 7.11
N TRP A 139 -5.03 -13.89 5.82
CA TRP A 139 -4.00 -14.76 5.23
C TRP A 139 -2.65 -14.04 5.14
N GLY A 140 -2.63 -12.71 5.31
CA GLY A 140 -1.45 -11.87 5.22
C GLY A 140 -1.28 -11.19 3.86
N SER A 141 -2.28 -11.29 2.96
CA SER A 141 -2.28 -10.51 1.72
C SER A 141 -2.41 -9.03 2.07
N SER A 142 -1.78 -8.17 1.28
CA SER A 142 -1.88 -6.72 1.47
C SER A 142 -1.59 -5.93 0.20
N GLY A 143 -2.25 -4.79 0.06
CA GLY A 143 -2.13 -3.94 -1.13
C GLY A 143 -2.35 -2.47 -0.81
N ASN A 144 -1.81 -1.61 -1.68
CA ASN A 144 -1.97 -0.17 -1.61
C ASN A 144 -2.32 0.35 -2.99
N TYR A 145 -3.49 0.98 -3.11
CA TYR A 145 -4.04 1.41 -4.38
C TYR A 145 -4.36 2.89 -4.36
N ILE A 146 -4.28 3.52 -5.53
CA ILE A 146 -4.61 4.92 -5.72
C ILE A 146 -5.64 5.09 -6.83
N SER A 147 -6.50 6.10 -6.69
CA SER A 147 -7.38 6.55 -7.76
C SER A 147 -7.29 8.05 -7.95
N SER A 148 -7.30 8.50 -9.21
CA SER A 148 -7.41 9.92 -9.56
C SER A 148 -8.85 10.45 -9.42
N GLY A 149 -9.80 9.60 -8.98
CA GLY A 149 -11.21 9.93 -8.86
C GLY A 149 -12.02 9.46 -10.07
N TRP A 150 -13.28 9.91 -10.08
CA TRP A 150 -14.24 9.52 -11.11
C TRP A 150 -13.88 10.11 -12.47
N LYS A 151 -13.94 9.28 -13.50
CA LYS A 151 -13.84 9.69 -14.90
C LYS A 151 -14.77 8.83 -15.75
N ASP A 152 -15.60 9.47 -16.57
CA ASP A 152 -16.50 8.79 -17.51
C ASP A 152 -17.43 7.73 -16.86
N GLY A 153 -17.80 7.92 -15.59
CA GLY A 153 -18.63 6.99 -14.82
C GLY A 153 -17.87 5.83 -14.17
N HIS A 154 -16.53 5.87 -14.19
CA HIS A 154 -15.64 4.87 -13.64
C HIS A 154 -14.76 5.45 -12.53
N LEU A 155 -14.57 4.70 -11.45
CA LEU A 155 -13.62 5.00 -10.38
C LEU A 155 -12.59 3.88 -10.31
N ILE A 156 -11.41 4.15 -10.85
CA ILE A 156 -10.35 3.14 -11.03
C ILE A 156 -9.31 3.27 -9.93
N PHE A 157 -9.17 2.23 -9.11
CA PHE A 157 -8.05 2.05 -8.19
C PHE A 157 -7.01 1.15 -8.81
N LYS A 158 -5.73 1.51 -8.70
CA LYS A 158 -4.62 0.68 -9.16
C LYS A 158 -3.42 0.72 -8.22
N GLY A 159 -2.69 -0.39 -8.16
CA GLY A 159 -1.44 -0.47 -7.41
C GLY A 159 -1.00 -1.91 -7.13
N PRO A 160 0.13 -2.07 -6.44
CA PRO A 160 0.67 -3.38 -6.13
C PRO A 160 -0.14 -4.11 -5.07
N LEU A 161 -0.27 -5.42 -5.24
CA LEU A 161 -0.83 -6.39 -4.28
C LEU A 161 0.20 -7.50 -4.02
N THR A 162 0.41 -7.82 -2.76
CA THR A 162 1.01 -9.09 -2.36
C THR A 162 -0.12 -10.03 -1.97
N GLN A 163 -0.35 -11.07 -2.78
CA GLN A 163 -1.39 -12.07 -2.56
C GLN A 163 -0.79 -13.31 -1.93
N VAL A 164 -1.32 -13.75 -0.78
CA VAL A 164 -1.00 -15.06 -0.23
C VAL A 164 -1.89 -16.11 -0.90
N ILE A 165 -1.27 -17.20 -1.38
CA ILE A 165 -2.00 -18.28 -2.08
C ILE A 165 -2.48 -19.34 -1.08
N THR A 166 -1.58 -19.77 -0.19
CA THR A 166 -1.87 -20.83 0.79
C THR A 166 -1.36 -20.40 2.17
N PRO A 167 -2.23 -19.97 3.11
CA PRO A 167 -1.78 -19.54 4.43
C PRO A 167 -1.16 -20.70 5.21
N ASN A 168 -0.21 -20.39 6.09
CA ASN A 168 0.47 -21.37 6.94
C ASN A 168 0.46 -20.89 8.41
N ALA A 169 0.12 -21.79 9.34
CA ALA A 169 0.10 -21.52 10.76
C ALA A 169 1.46 -21.13 11.35
N THR A 170 2.57 -21.47 10.69
CA THR A 170 3.92 -21.05 11.12
C THR A 170 4.26 -19.60 10.76
N GLY A 171 3.39 -18.91 10.00
CA GLY A 171 3.60 -17.55 9.52
C GLY A 171 4.51 -17.43 8.30
N GLN A 172 5.16 -18.52 7.85
CA GLN A 172 5.93 -18.56 6.61
C GLN A 172 5.08 -19.16 5.48
N THR A 173 4.76 -18.34 4.48
CA THR A 173 3.97 -18.73 3.32
C THR A 173 4.56 -18.15 2.04
N SER A 174 4.24 -18.78 0.91
CA SER A 174 4.48 -18.22 -0.41
C SER A 174 3.35 -17.26 -0.80
N GLY A 175 3.74 -16.17 -1.46
CA GLY A 175 2.82 -15.25 -2.07
C GLY A 175 3.29 -14.82 -3.45
N VAL A 176 2.42 -14.14 -4.17
CA VAL A 176 2.71 -13.56 -5.48
C VAL A 176 2.56 -12.05 -5.37
N LYS A 177 3.55 -11.34 -5.92
CA LYS A 177 3.45 -9.90 -6.15
C LYS A 177 2.85 -9.69 -7.52
N LEU A 178 1.81 -8.88 -7.60
CA LEU A 178 1.08 -8.59 -8.82
C LEU A 178 0.58 -7.15 -8.79
N ASP A 179 0.17 -6.62 -9.93
CA ASP A 179 -0.54 -5.35 -10.01
C ASP A 179 -2.04 -5.59 -10.09
N LEU A 180 -2.79 -4.92 -9.22
CA LEU A 180 -4.23 -4.94 -9.18
C LEU A 180 -4.80 -3.66 -9.80
N MET A 181 -5.90 -3.82 -10.52
CA MET A 181 -6.79 -2.73 -10.89
C MET A 181 -8.22 -3.12 -10.52
N ASP A 182 -8.91 -2.25 -9.78
CA ASP A 182 -10.34 -2.30 -9.52
C ASP A 182 -11.01 -1.14 -10.24
N ASP A 183 -12.04 -1.41 -11.01
CA ASP A 183 -12.82 -0.43 -11.76
C ASP A 183 -14.28 -0.47 -11.28
N TYR A 184 -14.64 0.51 -10.46
CA TYR A 184 -15.97 0.65 -9.90
C TYR A 184 -16.89 1.43 -10.83
N GLN A 185 -18.10 0.89 -11.03
CA GLN A 185 -19.20 1.56 -11.74
C GLN A 185 -20.48 1.48 -10.90
N VAL A 186 -21.09 2.63 -10.59
CA VAL A 186 -22.37 2.69 -9.88
C VAL A 186 -23.51 2.53 -10.89
N LEU A 187 -24.32 1.48 -10.71
CA LEU A 187 -25.44 1.16 -11.60
C LEU A 187 -26.78 1.68 -11.07
N GLY A 188 -26.84 1.98 -9.77
CA GLY A 188 -28.02 2.52 -9.13
C GLY A 188 -27.84 2.64 -7.63
N ARG A 189 -28.88 3.08 -6.94
CA ARG A 189 -28.85 3.19 -5.47
C ARG A 189 -28.64 1.79 -4.86
N GLY A 190 -27.54 1.61 -4.14
CA GLY A 190 -27.23 0.32 -3.53
C GLY A 190 -26.83 -0.77 -4.52
N HIS A 191 -26.43 -0.41 -5.74
CA HIS A 191 -25.96 -1.35 -6.75
C HIS A 191 -24.75 -0.79 -7.49
N PHE A 192 -23.64 -1.53 -7.44
CA PHE A 192 -22.43 -1.20 -8.20
C PHE A 192 -21.76 -2.47 -8.71
N LYS A 193 -20.95 -2.34 -9.76
CA LYS A 193 -20.02 -3.36 -10.21
C LYS A 193 -18.59 -2.94 -9.91
N ASN A 194 -17.73 -3.92 -9.66
CA ASN A 194 -16.29 -3.75 -9.64
C ASN A 194 -15.67 -4.75 -10.62
N SER A 195 -15.11 -4.27 -11.72
CA SER A 195 -14.31 -5.11 -12.63
C SER A 195 -12.88 -5.12 -12.14
N THR A 196 -12.34 -6.30 -11.86
CA THR A 196 -11.02 -6.45 -11.26
C THR A 196 -10.07 -7.12 -12.25
N SER A 197 -8.81 -6.67 -12.28
CA SER A 197 -7.76 -7.33 -13.06
C SER A 197 -6.49 -7.50 -12.25
N PHE A 198 -5.85 -8.66 -12.40
CA PHE A 198 -4.61 -9.03 -11.74
C PHE A 198 -3.55 -9.25 -12.81
N THR A 199 -2.51 -8.42 -12.84
CA THR A 199 -1.38 -8.56 -13.78
C THR A 199 -0.18 -9.14 -13.06
N PHE A 200 0.26 -10.32 -13.51
CA PHE A 200 1.36 -11.07 -12.94
C PHE A 200 2.71 -10.55 -13.45
N PRO A 201 3.83 -10.86 -12.77
CA PRO A 201 5.16 -10.44 -13.18
C PRO A 201 5.59 -10.91 -14.58
N ASP A 202 4.99 -11.99 -15.08
CA ASP A 202 5.22 -12.51 -16.42
C ASP A 202 4.43 -11.75 -17.52
N GLY A 203 3.64 -10.75 -17.12
CA GLY A 203 2.81 -9.94 -18.01
C GLY A 203 1.44 -10.54 -18.32
N SER A 204 1.12 -11.73 -17.82
CA SER A 204 -0.21 -12.30 -17.95
C SER A 204 -1.23 -11.54 -17.09
N THR A 205 -2.46 -11.43 -17.57
CA THR A 205 -3.54 -10.74 -16.84
C THR A 205 -4.75 -11.67 -16.69
N LEU A 206 -5.29 -11.73 -15.47
CA LEU A 206 -6.56 -12.37 -15.18
C LEU A 206 -7.62 -11.31 -14.89
N HIS A 207 -8.85 -11.55 -15.35
CA HIS A 207 -9.98 -10.66 -15.15
C HIS A 207 -11.09 -11.35 -14.37
N GLY A 208 -11.64 -10.66 -13.38
CA GLY A 208 -12.84 -11.06 -12.66
C GLY A 208 -13.77 -9.88 -12.49
N SER A 209 -14.95 -10.12 -11.91
CA SER A 209 -15.87 -9.03 -11.59
C SER A 209 -16.74 -9.35 -10.40
N TYR A 210 -17.09 -8.31 -9.65
CA TYR A 210 -18.07 -8.37 -8.58
C TYR A 210 -19.32 -7.59 -8.98
N ASP A 211 -20.50 -8.18 -8.79
CA ASP A 211 -21.79 -7.50 -8.88
C ASP A 211 -22.38 -7.36 -7.47
N CYS A 212 -22.35 -6.14 -6.93
CA CYS A 212 -22.61 -5.85 -5.53
C CYS A 212 -23.97 -5.20 -5.32
N ARG A 213 -24.83 -5.85 -4.55
CA ARG A 213 -26.16 -5.34 -4.17
C ARG A 213 -26.25 -5.13 -2.66
N ARG A 214 -26.84 -4.01 -2.26
CA ARG A 214 -27.07 -3.68 -0.85
C ARG A 214 -28.06 -4.67 -0.25
N GLN A 215 -27.81 -5.05 1.00
CA GLN A 215 -28.74 -5.83 1.82
C GLN A 215 -29.81 -4.95 2.45
#